data_AF-A0A382HSP6-F1
#
_entry.id   AF-A0A382HSP6-F1
#
_cell.length_a   1.000
_cell.length_b   1.000
_cell.length_c   1.000
_cell.angle_alpha   90.00
_cell.angle_beta   90.00
_cell.angle_gamma   90.00
#
_symmetry.space_group_name_H-M   'P 1'
#
loop_
_entity.id
_entity.type
_entity.pdbx_description
1 polymer ?
#
loop_
_entity_poly.entity_id
_entity_poly.type
_entity_poly.pdbx_seq_one_letter_code
_entity_poly.pdbx_strand_id
1 'polypeptide(L)'
;DLGYFSIGDMDPAFEDAAYALADGEISRPVKTSRGYSIIQVIDRWMEPMISEQDFQLHKDDMNAILRSRNIQSRKQKWTDSLAQTLQIEITDDNLHQLFDNKATIIQNDFHALLDSKIEMKSKFGKWGISDIAARLNRLSSSQVKLIESPQKLRESLRGIVVKEKILQLAQSKKWYDLPEIQWNINRQKEDVLIFYTIDHFLKDIKPRLKVDYTGLLQRLREKVSIQIHAEKVQELKIIS
;
A
#
# COMPACT_ATOMS: atom_id res chain seq x y z
N ASP A 1 -17.39 -25.85 -2.51
CA ASP A 1 -18.02 -24.78 -1.73
C ASP A 1 -16.92 -24.01 -1.00
N LEU A 2 -16.90 -22.67 -1.07
CA LEU A 2 -16.00 -21.76 -0.34
C LEU A 2 -16.44 -21.58 1.12
N GLY A 3 -17.63 -22.05 1.48
CA GLY A 3 -18.15 -21.91 2.82
C GLY A 3 -18.53 -20.47 3.15
N TYR A 4 -18.91 -20.27 4.41
CA TYR A 4 -19.38 -18.99 4.88
C TYR A 4 -18.17 -17.99 5.05
N PHE A 5 -18.19 -16.72 4.55
CA PHE A 5 -17.22 -15.62 4.80
C PHE A 5 -17.86 -14.26 5.19
N SER A 6 -17.23 -13.45 6.03
CA SER A 6 -17.68 -12.08 6.41
C SER A 6 -16.83 -10.98 5.80
N ILE A 7 -17.21 -9.73 6.07
CA ILE A 7 -16.42 -8.54 5.74
C ILE A 7 -14.99 -8.71 6.27
N GLY A 8 -14.01 -8.86 5.36
CA GLY A 8 -12.58 -8.91 5.69
C GLY A 8 -11.93 -10.28 5.50
N ASP A 9 -12.72 -11.31 5.22
CA ASP A 9 -12.23 -12.68 5.04
C ASP A 9 -11.73 -12.97 3.62
N MET A 10 -12.20 -12.20 2.63
CA MET A 10 -11.88 -12.39 1.22
C MET A 10 -11.25 -11.13 0.61
N ASP A 11 -10.86 -11.23 -0.65
CA ASP A 11 -10.35 -10.06 -1.40
C ASP A 11 -11.44 -8.97 -1.45
N PRO A 12 -11.12 -7.69 -1.17
CA PRO A 12 -12.13 -6.62 -1.14
C PRO A 12 -12.96 -6.52 -2.43
N ALA A 13 -12.35 -6.71 -3.60
CA ALA A 13 -13.08 -6.65 -4.87
C ALA A 13 -14.03 -7.85 -5.04
N PHE A 14 -13.61 -9.03 -4.56
CA PHE A 14 -14.47 -10.22 -4.53
C PHE A 14 -15.67 -10.00 -3.61
N GLU A 15 -15.42 -9.49 -2.41
CA GLU A 15 -16.47 -9.23 -1.43
C GLU A 15 -17.47 -8.19 -1.92
N ASP A 16 -17.00 -7.03 -2.39
CA ASP A 16 -17.87 -5.97 -2.88
C ASP A 16 -18.81 -6.46 -3.99
N ALA A 17 -18.29 -7.31 -4.89
CA ALA A 17 -19.10 -7.93 -5.93
C ALA A 17 -20.07 -8.98 -5.37
N ALA A 18 -19.66 -9.83 -4.44
CA ALA A 18 -20.54 -10.79 -3.79
C ALA A 18 -21.69 -10.10 -3.04
N TYR A 19 -21.41 -9.05 -2.26
CA TYR A 19 -22.43 -8.31 -1.52
C TYR A 19 -23.44 -7.59 -2.42
N ALA A 20 -23.03 -7.20 -3.63
CA ALA A 20 -23.88 -6.49 -4.60
C ALA A 20 -24.83 -7.40 -5.39
N LEU A 21 -24.57 -8.71 -5.46
CA LEU A 21 -25.39 -9.68 -6.21
C LEU A 21 -26.67 -10.08 -5.47
N ALA A 22 -27.76 -10.38 -6.16
CA ALA A 22 -28.87 -11.11 -5.57
C ALA A 22 -28.53 -12.60 -5.37
N ASP A 23 -29.30 -13.28 -4.51
CA ASP A 23 -29.14 -14.73 -4.32
C ASP A 23 -29.47 -15.46 -5.62
N GLY A 24 -28.58 -16.39 -6.01
CA GLY A 24 -28.60 -17.08 -7.29
C GLY A 24 -28.01 -16.28 -8.46
N GLU A 25 -27.74 -14.98 -8.32
CA GLU A 25 -27.17 -14.13 -9.38
C GLU A 25 -25.68 -14.41 -9.61
N ILE A 26 -25.24 -14.38 -10.88
CA ILE A 26 -23.85 -14.59 -11.28
C ILE A 26 -23.21 -13.26 -11.68
N SER A 27 -22.05 -12.94 -11.12
CA SER A 27 -21.32 -11.72 -11.45
C SER A 27 -20.72 -11.75 -12.85
N ARG A 28 -20.40 -10.55 -13.37
CA ARG A 28 -19.36 -10.40 -14.40
C ARG A 28 -18.00 -10.82 -13.84
N PRO A 29 -16.97 -11.06 -14.68
CA PRO A 29 -15.62 -11.33 -14.20
C PRO A 29 -15.11 -10.21 -13.30
N VAL A 30 -14.80 -10.54 -12.05
CA VAL A 30 -14.30 -9.63 -11.02
C VAL A 30 -12.79 -9.80 -10.92
N LYS A 31 -12.04 -8.71 -11.08
CA LYS A 31 -10.59 -8.73 -10.92
C LYS A 31 -10.24 -8.68 -9.43
N THR A 32 -9.60 -9.74 -8.93
CA THR A 32 -9.11 -9.87 -7.55
C THR A 32 -7.58 -9.87 -7.54
N SER A 33 -6.95 -9.85 -6.37
CA SER A 33 -5.48 -9.93 -6.27
C SER A 33 -4.89 -11.22 -6.85
N ARG A 34 -5.69 -12.29 -6.98
CA ARG A 34 -5.26 -13.62 -7.46
C ARG A 34 -5.60 -13.88 -8.94
N GLY A 35 -6.37 -13.01 -9.59
CA GLY A 35 -6.76 -13.17 -10.98
C GLY A 35 -8.15 -12.61 -11.26
N TYR A 36 -8.93 -13.33 -12.05
CA TYR A 36 -10.35 -13.03 -12.25
C TYR A 36 -11.20 -14.12 -11.60
N SER A 37 -12.27 -13.70 -10.94
CA SER A 37 -13.25 -14.58 -10.30
C SER A 37 -14.63 -14.32 -10.88
N ILE A 38 -15.40 -15.39 -11.09
CA ILE A 38 -16.84 -15.32 -11.36
C ILE A 38 -17.53 -15.77 -10.07
N ILE A 39 -18.51 -15.00 -9.61
CA ILE A 39 -19.09 -15.13 -8.28
C ILE A 39 -20.57 -15.46 -8.42
N GLN A 40 -21.06 -16.40 -7.61
CA GLN A 40 -22.49 -16.66 -7.45
C GLN A 40 -22.81 -16.75 -5.97
N VAL A 41 -23.77 -15.97 -5.49
CA VAL A 41 -24.25 -16.03 -4.10
C VAL A 41 -25.29 -17.14 -4.00
N ILE A 42 -25.11 -18.08 -3.08
CA ILE A 42 -26.09 -19.16 -2.85
C ILE A 42 -27.12 -18.72 -1.83
N ASP A 43 -26.63 -18.25 -0.69
CA ASP A 43 -27.43 -18.00 0.50
C ASP A 43 -26.80 -16.89 1.33
N ARG A 44 -27.63 -16.11 2.01
CA ARG A 44 -27.24 -15.03 2.90
C ARG A 44 -27.85 -15.25 4.26
N TRP A 45 -26.99 -15.47 5.24
CA TRP A 45 -27.40 -15.44 6.63
C TRP A 45 -27.14 -14.04 7.21
N MET A 46 -28.20 -13.36 7.62
CA MET A 46 -28.11 -12.17 8.46
C MET A 46 -28.41 -12.54 9.90
N GLU A 47 -27.51 -12.21 10.81
CA GLU A 47 -27.73 -12.37 12.24
C GLU A 47 -28.77 -11.32 12.69
N PRO A 48 -29.99 -11.72 13.14
CA PRO A 48 -31.14 -10.80 13.14
C PRO A 48 -31.08 -9.64 14.14
N MET A 49 -30.14 -9.63 15.08
CA MET A 49 -29.96 -8.55 16.05
C MET A 49 -28.51 -8.51 16.50
N ILE A 50 -27.75 -7.48 16.10
CA ILE A 50 -26.49 -7.15 16.78
C ILE A 50 -26.89 -6.41 18.05
N SER A 51 -26.63 -6.99 19.22
CA SER A 51 -26.87 -6.27 20.47
C SER A 51 -25.91 -5.08 20.58
N GLU A 52 -26.28 -4.02 21.31
CA GLU A 52 -25.37 -2.89 21.56
C GLU A 52 -24.03 -3.36 22.17
N GLN A 53 -24.07 -4.40 23.02
CA GLN A 53 -22.86 -4.98 23.62
C GLN A 53 -21.99 -5.67 22.57
N ASP A 54 -22.58 -6.45 21.66
CA ASP A 54 -21.86 -7.10 20.57
C ASP A 54 -21.31 -6.08 19.58
N PHE A 55 -22.06 -5.01 19.30
CA PHE A 55 -21.58 -3.91 18.48
C PHE A 55 -20.36 -3.24 19.12
N GLN A 56 -20.43 -2.85 20.39
CA GLN A 56 -19.28 -2.22 21.06
C GLN A 56 -18.06 -3.17 21.14
N LEU A 57 -18.29 -4.48 21.33
CA LEU A 57 -17.22 -5.48 21.36
C LEU A 57 -16.50 -5.60 20.02
N HIS A 58 -17.22 -5.57 18.90
CA HIS A 58 -16.67 -5.75 17.56
C HIS A 58 -16.39 -4.43 16.80
N LYS A 59 -16.78 -3.28 17.38
CA LYS A 59 -16.64 -1.96 16.76
C LYS A 59 -15.21 -1.66 16.35
N ASP A 60 -14.24 -2.01 17.20
CA ASP A 60 -12.83 -1.76 16.91
C ASP A 60 -12.30 -2.66 15.77
N ASP A 61 -12.74 -3.92 15.72
CA ASP A 61 -12.40 -4.86 14.65
C ASP A 61 -13.04 -4.45 13.32
N MET A 62 -14.33 -4.10 13.32
CA MET A 62 -15.02 -3.55 12.14
C MET A 62 -14.34 -2.27 11.67
N ASN A 63 -13.98 -1.36 12.59
CA ASN A 63 -13.23 -0.16 12.24
C ASN A 63 -11.84 -0.51 11.69
N ALA A 64 -11.15 -1.52 12.21
CA ALA A 64 -9.86 -1.96 11.70
C ALA A 64 -9.98 -2.51 10.26
N ILE A 65 -11.03 -3.28 9.95
CA ILE A 65 -11.31 -3.81 8.61
C ILE A 65 -11.71 -2.68 7.65
N LEU A 66 -12.60 -1.77 8.07
CA LEU A 66 -12.98 -0.62 7.25
C LEU A 66 -11.80 0.32 7.00
N ARG A 67 -10.94 0.50 8.01
CA ARG A 67 -9.66 1.20 7.87
C ARG A 67 -8.79 0.45 6.88
N SER A 68 -8.52 -0.85 7.02
CA SER A 68 -7.63 -1.59 6.13
C SER A 68 -8.10 -1.59 4.66
N ARG A 69 -9.40 -1.72 4.42
CA ARG A 69 -10.00 -1.61 3.07
C ARG A 69 -9.81 -0.25 2.45
N ASN A 70 -10.18 0.79 3.20
CA ASN A 70 -10.23 2.13 2.66
C ASN A 70 -8.89 2.85 2.76
N ILE A 71 -7.95 2.41 3.60
CA ILE A 71 -6.73 3.17 3.88
C ILE A 71 -5.87 3.27 2.64
N GLN A 72 -5.80 2.23 1.80
CA GLN A 72 -5.00 2.29 0.57
C GLN A 72 -5.60 3.31 -0.41
N SER A 73 -6.91 3.23 -0.66
CA SER A 73 -7.60 4.19 -1.53
C SER A 73 -7.58 5.62 -0.98
N ARG A 74 -7.79 5.79 0.33
CA ARG A 74 -7.74 7.09 1.03
C ARG A 74 -6.33 7.67 1.03
N LYS A 75 -5.31 6.86 1.29
CA LYS A 75 -3.89 7.26 1.16
C LYS A 75 -3.61 7.75 -0.25
N GLN A 76 -4.04 7.00 -1.27
CA GLN A 76 -3.82 7.38 -2.66
C GLN A 76 -4.54 8.70 -3.00
N LYS A 77 -5.84 8.79 -2.74
CA LYS A 77 -6.66 10.00 -2.98
C LYS A 77 -6.08 11.22 -2.26
N TRP A 78 -5.68 11.07 -1.00
CA TRP A 78 -5.10 12.17 -0.23
C TRP A 78 -3.72 12.57 -0.76
N THR A 79 -2.86 11.61 -1.07
CA THR A 79 -1.52 11.85 -1.65
C THR A 79 -1.64 12.55 -3.00
N ASP A 80 -2.60 12.15 -3.84
CA ASP A 80 -2.84 12.77 -5.13
C ASP A 80 -3.39 14.19 -5.02
N SER A 81 -4.36 14.41 -4.11
CA SER A 81 -4.88 15.75 -3.81
C SER A 81 -3.78 16.66 -3.26
N LEU A 82 -2.93 16.14 -2.37
CA LEU A 82 -1.79 16.87 -1.85
C LEU A 82 -0.86 17.26 -3.00
N ALA A 83 -0.45 16.31 -3.82
CA ALA A 83 0.45 16.55 -4.94
C ALA A 83 -0.10 17.56 -5.96
N GLN A 84 -1.41 17.55 -6.26
CA GLN A 84 -2.06 18.56 -7.08
C GLN A 84 -1.94 19.96 -6.46
N THR A 85 -2.12 20.04 -5.13
CA THR A 85 -1.99 21.31 -4.39
C THR A 85 -0.58 21.88 -4.45
N LEU A 86 0.45 21.01 -4.55
CA LEU A 86 1.85 21.43 -4.62
C LEU A 86 2.21 22.14 -5.94
N GLN A 87 1.42 21.97 -7.01
CA GLN A 87 1.66 22.53 -8.36
C GLN A 87 3.13 22.37 -8.78
N ILE A 88 3.57 21.11 -8.89
CA ILE A 88 4.95 20.78 -9.24
C ILE A 88 5.15 21.00 -10.73
N GLU A 89 6.08 21.86 -11.09
CA GLU A 89 6.39 22.25 -12.46
C GLU A 89 7.84 21.93 -12.77
N ILE A 90 8.05 21.19 -13.86
CA ILE A 90 9.35 20.92 -14.47
C ILE A 90 9.16 20.91 -15.98
N THR A 91 9.99 21.69 -16.68
CA THR A 91 9.99 21.73 -18.15
C THR A 91 10.39 20.38 -18.71
N ASP A 92 9.83 19.98 -19.85
CA ASP A 92 10.16 18.71 -20.50
C ASP A 92 11.67 18.60 -20.77
N ASP A 93 12.33 19.66 -21.24
CA ASP A 93 13.78 19.67 -21.49
C ASP A 93 14.59 19.33 -20.23
N ASN A 94 14.34 20.02 -19.10
CA ASN A 94 14.98 19.71 -17.81
C ASN A 94 14.72 18.28 -17.38
N LEU A 95 13.50 17.76 -17.60
CA LEU A 95 13.15 16.39 -17.23
C LEU A 95 13.90 15.36 -18.08
N HIS A 96 14.02 15.60 -19.38
CA HIS A 96 14.80 14.77 -20.30
C HIS A 96 16.29 14.80 -19.92
N GLN A 97 16.87 15.98 -19.69
CA GLN A 97 18.25 16.12 -19.26
C GLN A 97 18.52 15.36 -17.95
N LEU A 98 17.63 15.46 -16.97
CA LEU A 98 17.76 14.71 -15.71
C LEU A 98 17.65 13.20 -15.93
N PHE A 99 16.77 12.76 -16.83
CA PHE A 99 16.60 11.34 -17.11
C PHE A 99 17.80 10.75 -17.83
N ASP A 100 18.33 11.46 -18.84
CA ASP A 100 19.49 11.02 -19.61
C ASP A 100 20.74 10.92 -18.73
N ASN A 101 20.86 11.82 -17.75
CA ASN A 101 21.95 11.84 -16.77
C ASN A 101 21.62 11.12 -15.45
N LYS A 102 20.53 10.34 -15.37
CA LYS A 102 20.11 9.73 -14.09
C LYS A 102 21.20 8.85 -13.48
N ALA A 103 21.96 8.13 -14.30
CA ALA A 103 22.99 7.21 -13.83
C ALA A 103 24.16 7.95 -13.15
N THR A 104 24.64 9.03 -13.78
CA THR A 104 25.73 9.85 -13.24
C THR A 104 25.29 10.61 -12.00
N ILE A 105 24.06 11.15 -12.00
CA ILE A 105 23.44 11.78 -10.82
C ILE A 105 23.42 10.82 -9.63
N ILE A 106 22.94 9.59 -9.84
CA ILE A 106 22.84 8.55 -8.81
C ILE A 106 24.22 8.14 -8.25
N GLN A 107 25.24 8.21 -9.10
CA GLN A 107 26.63 7.97 -8.71
C GLN A 107 27.31 9.20 -8.08
N ASN A 108 26.54 10.27 -7.81
CA ASN A 108 27.04 11.54 -7.28
C ASN A 108 28.01 12.29 -8.22
N ASP A 109 28.03 11.92 -9.51
CA ASP A 109 28.90 12.51 -10.53
C ASP A 109 28.10 13.44 -11.47
N PHE A 110 27.63 14.57 -10.93
CA PHE A 110 26.80 15.53 -11.67
C PHE A 110 27.47 16.90 -11.82
N HIS A 111 28.79 16.97 -11.67
CA HIS A 111 29.55 18.21 -11.76
C HIS A 111 29.34 18.94 -13.10
N ALA A 112 29.23 18.19 -14.20
CA ALA A 112 28.96 18.73 -15.53
C ALA A 112 27.57 19.40 -15.66
N LEU A 113 26.65 19.14 -14.72
CA LEU A 113 25.31 19.71 -14.71
C LEU A 113 25.18 20.90 -13.75
N LEU A 114 26.23 21.27 -13.00
CA LEU A 114 26.13 22.37 -12.03
C LEU A 114 25.83 23.72 -12.69
N ASP A 115 26.34 23.94 -13.90
CA ASP A 115 26.08 25.15 -14.68
C ASP A 115 24.74 25.08 -15.46
N SER A 116 24.06 23.94 -15.43
CA SER A 116 22.77 23.78 -16.09
C SER A 116 21.69 24.59 -15.37
N LYS A 117 20.77 25.18 -16.14
CA LYS A 117 19.60 25.90 -15.60
C LYS A 117 18.47 24.96 -15.18
N ILE A 118 18.80 23.72 -14.80
CA ILE A 118 17.81 22.71 -14.41
C ILE A 118 17.14 23.17 -13.11
N GLU A 119 15.83 23.37 -13.21
CA GLU A 119 14.99 23.81 -12.11
C GLU A 119 13.68 23.03 -12.09
N MET A 120 13.24 22.73 -10.88
CA MET A 120 11.88 22.27 -10.58
C MET A 120 11.25 23.22 -9.59
N LYS A 121 10.04 23.70 -9.90
CA LYS A 121 9.29 24.60 -9.03
C LYS A 121 8.13 23.87 -8.38
N SER A 122 7.78 24.31 -7.19
CA SER A 122 6.56 23.94 -6.49
C SER A 122 6.11 25.12 -5.63
N LYS A 123 4.88 25.07 -5.11
CA LYS A 123 4.44 26.05 -4.09
C LYS A 123 5.31 26.09 -2.82
N PHE A 124 6.15 25.08 -2.61
CA PHE A 124 6.96 24.93 -1.41
C PHE A 124 8.41 25.35 -1.60
N GLY A 125 8.76 25.75 -2.81
CA GLY A 125 10.10 26.20 -3.14
C GLY A 125 10.55 25.71 -4.50
N LYS A 126 11.77 26.12 -4.82
CA LYS A 126 12.46 25.79 -6.05
C LYS A 126 13.62 24.85 -5.72
N TRP A 127 13.74 23.78 -6.49
CA TRP A 127 14.88 22.86 -6.41
C TRP A 127 15.75 23.05 -7.64
N GLY A 128 17.04 23.23 -7.41
CA GLY A 128 18.05 23.16 -8.48
C GLY A 128 18.56 21.73 -8.68
N ILE A 129 19.54 21.57 -9.58
CA ILE A 129 20.17 20.26 -9.84
C ILE A 129 20.73 19.60 -8.58
N SER A 130 21.41 20.36 -7.71
CA SER A 130 22.01 19.82 -6.47
C SER A 130 20.94 19.29 -5.51
N ASP A 131 19.82 19.99 -5.38
CA ASP A 131 18.67 19.57 -4.56
C ASP A 131 18.04 18.29 -5.09
N ILE A 132 17.88 18.20 -6.40
CA ILE A 132 17.28 17.05 -7.09
C ILE A 132 18.22 15.85 -6.96
N ALA A 133 19.51 16.02 -7.24
CA ALA A 133 20.52 14.97 -7.13
C ALA A 133 20.59 14.41 -5.71
N ALA A 134 20.68 15.27 -4.69
CA ALA A 134 20.70 14.85 -3.29
C ALA A 134 19.50 14.00 -2.88
N ARG A 135 18.34 14.18 -3.54
CA ARG A 135 17.11 13.43 -3.29
C ARG A 135 17.02 12.14 -4.09
N LEU A 136 17.42 12.16 -5.36
CA LEU A 136 17.52 10.96 -6.19
C LEU A 136 18.52 9.97 -5.60
N ASN A 137 19.59 10.45 -4.96
CA ASN A 137 20.64 9.60 -4.37
C ASN A 137 20.19 8.89 -3.08
N ARG A 138 19.03 9.27 -2.53
CA ARG A 138 18.40 8.59 -1.39
C ARG A 138 17.48 7.44 -1.82
N LEU A 139 17.24 7.28 -3.12
CA LEU A 139 16.40 6.20 -3.63
C LEU A 139 17.14 4.86 -3.52
N SER A 140 16.40 3.81 -3.19
CA SER A 140 16.95 2.45 -3.19
C SER A 140 17.22 1.97 -4.63
N SER A 141 18.06 0.95 -4.77
CA SER A 141 18.34 0.33 -6.08
C SER A 141 17.08 -0.13 -6.81
N SER A 142 16.09 -0.67 -6.08
CA SER A 142 14.78 -1.06 -6.65
C SER A 142 13.99 0.14 -7.14
N GLN A 143 13.99 1.26 -6.41
CA GLN A 143 13.29 2.48 -6.81
C GLN A 143 13.93 3.10 -8.06
N VAL A 144 15.26 3.11 -8.12
CA VAL A 144 16.02 3.58 -9.29
C VAL A 144 15.66 2.77 -10.54
N LYS A 145 15.57 1.44 -10.42
CA LYS A 145 15.21 0.56 -11.55
C LYS A 145 13.84 0.88 -12.15
N LEU A 146 12.88 1.35 -11.35
CA LEU A 146 11.54 1.71 -11.82
C LEU A 146 11.50 3.02 -12.63
N ILE A 147 12.58 3.80 -12.61
CA ILE A 147 12.70 5.05 -13.39
C ILE A 147 13.17 4.70 -14.81
N GLU A 148 12.23 4.15 -15.58
CA GLU A 148 12.47 3.66 -16.94
C GLU A 148 12.17 4.70 -18.03
N SER A 149 11.52 5.82 -17.67
CA SER A 149 11.21 6.91 -18.60
C SER A 149 11.23 8.29 -17.92
N PRO A 150 11.29 9.40 -18.69
CA PRO A 150 11.14 10.75 -18.17
C PRO A 150 9.84 10.93 -17.36
N GLN A 151 8.74 10.32 -17.81
CA GLN A 151 7.46 10.34 -17.11
C GLN A 151 7.56 9.62 -15.75
N LYS A 152 8.24 8.47 -15.69
CA LYS A 152 8.50 7.77 -14.42
C LYS A 152 9.43 8.56 -13.49
N LEU A 153 10.39 9.30 -14.04
CA LEU A 153 11.20 10.23 -13.27
C LEU A 153 10.34 11.36 -12.68
N ARG A 154 9.44 11.96 -13.48
CA ARG A 154 8.49 12.98 -13.02
C ARG A 154 7.61 12.46 -11.90
N GLU A 155 7.05 11.26 -12.04
CA GLU A 155 6.26 10.60 -10.99
C GLU A 155 7.07 10.40 -9.71
N SER A 156 8.34 9.99 -9.84
CA SER A 156 9.25 9.79 -8.71
C SER A 156 9.58 11.10 -8.01
N LEU A 157 9.93 12.16 -8.76
CA LEU A 157 10.16 13.49 -8.22
C LEU A 157 8.92 14.04 -7.52
N ARG A 158 7.72 13.88 -8.12
CA ARG A 158 6.44 14.22 -7.48
C ARG A 158 6.27 13.50 -6.15
N GLY A 159 6.51 12.19 -6.12
CA GLY A 159 6.44 11.39 -4.90
C GLY A 159 7.40 11.87 -3.80
N ILE A 160 8.62 12.26 -4.18
CA ILE A 160 9.62 12.83 -3.25
C ILE A 160 9.13 14.15 -2.65
N VAL A 161 8.67 15.10 -3.46
CA VAL A 161 8.16 16.40 -2.96
C VAL A 161 6.99 16.19 -2.02
N VAL A 162 6.06 15.29 -2.37
CA VAL A 162 4.92 14.94 -1.52
C VAL A 162 5.38 14.35 -0.19
N LYS A 163 6.33 13.41 -0.20
CA LYS A 163 6.90 12.82 1.01
C LYS A 163 7.53 13.89 1.91
N GLU A 164 8.32 14.81 1.35
CA GLU A 164 8.90 15.91 2.12
C GLU A 164 7.83 16.81 2.73
N LYS A 165 6.75 17.09 1.99
CA LYS A 165 5.65 17.88 2.53
C LYS A 165 4.95 17.17 3.70
N ILE A 166 4.73 15.86 3.59
CA ILE A 166 4.16 15.05 4.67
C ILE A 166 5.06 15.11 5.90
N LEU A 167 6.38 14.98 5.75
CA LEU A 167 7.33 15.08 6.86
C LEU A 167 7.30 16.47 7.52
N GLN A 168 7.23 17.53 6.72
CA GLN A 168 7.11 18.90 7.23
C GLN A 168 5.81 19.09 8.02
N LEU A 169 4.68 18.55 7.54
CA LEU A 169 3.41 18.57 8.25
C LEU A 169 3.45 17.74 9.54
N ALA A 170 4.12 16.59 9.51
CA ALA A 170 4.29 15.75 10.70
C ALA A 170 5.08 16.46 11.79
N GLN A 171 6.12 17.19 11.42
CA GLN A 171 6.90 18.02 12.35
C GLN A 171 6.08 19.19 12.88
N SER A 172 5.46 19.99 12.00
CA SER A 172 4.74 21.21 12.42
C SER A 172 3.51 20.90 13.28
N LYS A 173 2.83 19.79 13.02
CA LYS A 173 1.67 19.33 13.79
C LYS A 173 2.03 18.37 14.93
N LYS A 174 3.32 18.11 15.15
CA LYS A 174 3.82 17.18 16.19
C LYS A 174 3.14 15.80 16.13
N TRP A 175 2.96 15.27 14.92
CA TRP A 175 2.34 13.94 14.73
C TRP A 175 3.13 12.82 15.40
N TYR A 176 4.43 13.00 15.55
CA TYR A 176 5.27 12.06 16.28
C TYR A 176 4.88 11.97 17.76
N ASP A 177 4.28 12.98 18.37
CA ASP A 177 3.92 12.95 19.79
C ASP A 177 2.57 12.24 20.02
N LEU A 178 1.85 11.89 18.94
CA LEU A 178 0.56 11.19 19.04
C LEU A 178 0.77 9.74 19.51
N PRO A 179 0.06 9.30 20.57
CA PRO A 179 0.21 7.95 21.12
C PRO A 179 0.06 6.84 20.08
N GLU A 180 -0.89 6.98 19.15
CA GLU A 180 -1.14 5.99 18.10
C GLU A 180 0.03 5.89 17.12
N ILE A 181 0.70 7.00 16.83
CA ILE A 181 1.87 7.03 15.93
C ILE A 181 3.09 6.44 16.63
N GLN A 182 3.34 6.79 17.89
CA GLN A 182 4.41 6.21 18.70
C GLN A 182 4.25 4.69 18.83
N TRP A 183 3.04 4.23 19.13
CA TRP A 183 2.74 2.81 19.21
C TRP A 183 3.04 2.08 17.90
N ASN A 184 2.60 2.63 16.76
CA ASN A 184 2.87 2.04 15.45
C ASN A 184 4.36 2.01 15.11
N ILE A 185 5.11 3.07 15.43
CA ILE A 185 6.57 3.13 15.22
C ILE A 185 7.28 2.07 16.07
N ASN A 186 6.91 1.95 17.35
CA ASN A 186 7.53 0.98 18.25
C ASN A 186 7.24 -0.46 17.79
N ARG A 187 5.98 -0.74 17.41
CA ARG A 187 5.61 -2.04 16.83
C ARG A 187 6.42 -2.38 15.59
N GLN A 188 6.62 -1.43 14.66
CA GLN A 188 7.45 -1.67 13.47
C GLN A 188 8.92 -1.92 13.81
N LYS A 189 9.47 -1.25 14.82
CA LYS A 189 10.83 -1.52 15.31
C LYS A 189 10.94 -2.93 15.89
N GLU A 190 9.97 -3.33 16.69
CA GLU A 190 9.89 -4.68 17.25
C GLU A 190 9.80 -5.73 16.14
N ASP A 191 8.93 -5.53 15.14
CA ASP A 191 8.80 -6.42 13.99
C ASP A 191 10.15 -6.58 13.26
N VAL A 192 10.85 -5.46 12.96
CA VAL A 192 12.16 -5.48 12.30
C VAL A 192 13.20 -6.21 13.16
N LEU A 193 13.21 -5.99 14.48
CA LEU A 193 14.10 -6.67 15.39
C LEU A 193 13.84 -8.18 15.40
N ILE A 194 12.57 -8.59 15.44
CA ILE A 194 12.17 -10.00 15.39
C ILE A 194 12.62 -10.63 14.08
N PHE A 195 12.36 -10.00 12.93
CA PHE A 195 12.81 -10.51 11.63
C PHE A 195 14.33 -10.64 11.57
N TYR A 196 15.06 -9.63 12.04
CA TYR A 196 16.51 -9.68 12.12
C TYR A 196 16.99 -10.82 13.03
N THR A 197 16.36 -11.01 14.20
CA THR A 197 16.71 -12.09 15.13
C THR A 197 16.47 -13.46 14.51
N ILE A 198 15.34 -13.65 13.83
CA ILE A 198 15.01 -14.89 13.13
C ILE A 198 16.02 -15.17 12.02
N ASP A 199 16.30 -14.17 11.18
CA ASP A 199 17.17 -14.31 10.02
C ASP A 199 18.66 -14.38 10.35
N HIS A 200 19.08 -13.87 11.50
CA HIS A 200 20.50 -13.83 11.86
C HIS A 200 20.87 -14.87 12.92
N PHE A 201 20.02 -15.10 13.94
CA PHE A 201 20.35 -15.97 15.07
C PHE A 201 19.60 -17.30 15.07
N LEU A 202 18.44 -17.40 14.44
CA LEU A 202 17.61 -18.63 14.44
C LEU A 202 17.64 -19.39 13.10
N LYS A 203 18.64 -19.10 12.25
CA LYS A 203 18.79 -19.69 10.91
C LYS A 203 18.83 -21.22 10.89
N ASP A 204 19.34 -21.84 11.96
CA ASP A 204 19.52 -23.29 12.06
C ASP A 204 18.30 -24.03 12.66
N ILE A 205 17.29 -23.31 13.18
CA ILE A 205 16.08 -23.87 13.82
C ILE A 205 14.84 -23.79 12.89
N LYS A 206 15.06 -23.45 11.61
CA LYS A 206 14.05 -23.01 10.62
C LYS A 206 12.79 -23.88 10.38
N PRO A 207 12.77 -25.22 10.51
CA PRO A 207 11.58 -25.99 10.11
C PRO A 207 10.42 -25.97 11.12
N ARG A 208 10.68 -26.08 12.44
CA ARG A 208 9.62 -26.26 13.47
C ARG A 208 8.93 -24.95 13.84
N LEU A 209 9.70 -23.89 14.09
CA LEU A 209 9.17 -22.58 14.51
C LEU A 209 8.24 -21.93 13.48
N LYS A 210 8.45 -22.20 12.19
CA LYS A 210 7.60 -21.69 11.12
C LYS A 210 6.19 -22.29 11.18
N VAL A 211 6.07 -23.57 11.52
CA VAL A 211 4.78 -24.27 11.66
C VAL A 211 4.00 -23.71 12.85
N ASP A 212 4.68 -23.52 13.99
CA ASP A 212 4.07 -23.03 15.22
C ASP A 212 3.55 -21.58 15.08
N TYR A 213 4.32 -20.71 14.41
CA TYR A 213 3.91 -19.33 14.17
C TYR A 213 2.71 -19.24 13.21
N THR A 214 2.68 -20.07 12.17
CA THR A 214 1.55 -20.12 11.22
C THR A 214 0.27 -20.63 11.89
N GLY A 215 0.39 -21.63 12.77
CA GLY A 215 -0.73 -22.17 13.55
C GLY A 215 -1.26 -21.23 14.64
N LEU A 216 -0.44 -20.30 15.14
CA LEU A 216 -0.89 -19.24 16.05
C LEU A 216 -1.78 -18.23 15.32
N LEU A 217 -1.36 -17.78 14.13
CA LEU A 217 -2.11 -16.80 13.33
C LEU A 217 -3.45 -17.33 12.81
N GLN A 218 -3.54 -18.64 12.55
CA GLN A 218 -4.77 -19.27 12.07
C GLN A 218 -5.85 -19.37 13.15
N ARG A 219 -5.46 -19.66 14.40
CA ARG A 219 -6.38 -19.73 15.56
C ARG A 219 -7.00 -18.38 15.95
N LEU A 220 -6.40 -17.28 15.52
CA LEU A 220 -6.88 -15.93 15.82
C LEU A 220 -7.93 -15.42 14.81
N ARG A 221 -8.20 -16.13 13.71
CA ARG A 221 -9.07 -15.66 12.61
C ARG A 221 -10.49 -16.20 12.61
N GLU A 222 -10.86 -17.10 13.52
CA GLU A 222 -12.19 -17.74 13.48
C GLU A 222 -13.22 -16.89 14.25
N LYS A 223 -14.03 -16.08 13.54
CA LYS A 223 -15.43 -15.72 13.91
C LYS A 223 -16.21 -14.95 12.80
N VAL A 224 -17.34 -15.56 12.36
CA VAL A 224 -18.52 -15.07 11.55
C VAL A 224 -18.41 -15.13 10.02
N SER A 225 -19.50 -15.50 9.28
CA SER A 225 -19.39 -16.07 7.90
C SER A 225 -20.69 -16.01 6.97
N ILE A 226 -20.59 -15.93 5.60
CA ILE A 226 -21.58 -15.99 4.42
C ILE A 226 -21.26 -17.03 3.27
N GLN A 227 -22.13 -18.00 2.86
CA GLN A 227 -21.77 -19.20 2.03
C GLN A 227 -21.71 -19.02 0.49
N ILE A 228 -20.69 -19.56 -0.21
CA ILE A 228 -20.54 -19.49 -1.69
C ILE A 228 -20.04 -20.80 -2.35
N HIS A 229 -20.52 -21.20 -3.54
CA HIS A 229 -20.08 -22.43 -4.24
C HIS A 229 -18.68 -22.34 -4.89
N ALA A 230 -17.74 -23.22 -4.52
CA ALA A 230 -16.36 -23.20 -5.07
C ALA A 230 -16.26 -23.66 -6.53
N GLU A 231 -17.18 -24.50 -7.03
CA GLU A 231 -17.10 -25.06 -8.40
C GLU A 231 -17.35 -24.00 -9.49
N LYS A 232 -17.90 -22.83 -9.12
CA LYS A 232 -18.14 -21.71 -10.03
C LYS A 232 -17.21 -20.53 -9.82
N VAL A 233 -16.36 -20.58 -8.79
CA VAL A 233 -15.22 -19.68 -8.62
C VAL A 233 -14.07 -20.24 -9.45
N GLN A 234 -14.17 -20.06 -10.77
CA GLN A 234 -13.07 -20.39 -11.67
C GLN A 234 -12.08 -19.23 -11.69
N GLU A 235 -10.88 -19.44 -11.15
CA GLU A 235 -9.74 -18.59 -11.46
C GLU A 235 -9.42 -18.77 -12.95
N LEU A 236 -9.77 -17.79 -13.77
CA LEU A 236 -9.37 -17.76 -15.17
C LEU A 236 -7.85 -17.55 -15.21
N LYS A 237 -7.08 -18.65 -15.32
CA LYS A 237 -5.68 -18.58 -15.71
C LYS A 237 -5.64 -18.04 -17.14
N ILE A 238 -5.16 -16.81 -17.29
CA ILE A 238 -4.77 -16.28 -18.59
C ILE A 238 -3.58 -17.13 -19.04
N ILE A 239 -3.81 -18.05 -19.96
CA ILE A 239 -2.76 -18.73 -20.70
C ILE A 239 -2.12 -17.65 -21.57
N SER A 240 -0.85 -17.35 -21.30
CA SER A 240 0.00 -16.49 -22.13
C SER A 240 0.22 -17.08 -23.52
#